data_AF-A0A6J4U539-F1
#
_entry.id   AF-A0A6J4U539-F1
#
_cell.length_a   1.000
_cell.length_b   1.000
_cell.length_c   1.000
_cell.angle_alpha   90.00
_cell.angle_beta   90.00
_cell.angle_gamma   90.00
#
_symmetry.space_group_name_H-M   'P 1'
#
loop_
_entity.id
_entity.type
_entity.pdbx_description
1 polymer ?
#
loop_
_entity_poly.entity_id
_entity_poly.type
_entity_poly.pdbx_seq_one_letter_code
_entity_poly.pdbx_strand_id
1 'polypeptide(L)' 'LDPMGAKGIGEIPLVGFTAAVANAVYHATGKRIRELPITPDKVI' A
#
# COMPACT_ATOMS: atom_id res chain seq x y z
N LEU A 1 7.05 27.32 -6.78
CA LEU A 1 7.91 26.18 -6.37
C LEU A 1 8.87 26.71 -5.33
N ASP A 2 9.09 25.97 -4.24
CA ASP A 2 10.04 26.36 -3.20
C ASP A 2 11.43 26.61 -3.84
N PRO A 3 12.08 27.78 -3.63
CA PRO A 3 13.36 28.11 -4.23
C PRO A 3 14.52 27.21 -3.76
N MET A 4 14.38 26.58 -2.60
CA MET A 4 15.36 25.63 -2.06
C MET A 4 15.14 24.20 -2.57
N GLY A 5 14.08 23.96 -3.35
CA GLY A 5 13.74 22.64 -3.87
C GLY A 5 13.20 21.69 -2.81
N ALA A 6 12.77 22.21 -1.66
CA ALA A 6 12.21 21.39 -0.59
C ALA A 6 10.92 20.68 -1.06
N LYS A 7 10.80 19.40 -0.71
CA LYS A 7 9.61 18.57 -0.97
C LYS A 7 9.19 17.91 0.33
N GLY A 8 7.88 17.85 0.57
CA GLY A 8 7.34 17.08 1.68
C GLY A 8 7.50 15.58 1.40
N ILE A 9 8.13 14.85 2.33
CA ILE A 9 8.42 13.41 2.18
C ILE A 9 7.84 12.56 3.32
N GLY A 10 7.31 13.20 4.37
CA GLY A 10 6.88 12.49 5.59
C GLY A 10 5.78 11.45 5.32
N GLU A 11 4.81 11.76 4.47
CA GLU A 11 3.64 10.89 4.22
C GLU A 11 3.80 10.03 2.96
N ILE A 12 4.70 10.39 2.04
CA ILE A 12 4.87 9.72 0.73
C ILE A 12 5.07 8.20 0.86
N PRO A 13 5.91 7.68 1.79
CA PRO A 13 6.09 6.24 1.94
C PRO A 13 4.80 5.50 2.30
N LEU A 14 3.91 6.15 3.06
CA LEU A 14 2.69 5.54 3.55
C LEU A 14 1.60 5.44 2.48
N VAL A 15 1.54 6.41 1.55
CA VAL A 15 0.53 6.47 0.48
C VAL A 15 0.50 5.18 -0.36
N GLY A 16 1.66 4.61 -0.66
CA GLY A 16 1.77 3.38 -1.46
C GLY A 16 1.83 2.08 -0.66
N PHE A 17 2.01 2.17 0.66
CA PHE A 17 2.32 1.02 1.51
C PHE A 17 1.21 -0.05 1.49
N THR A 18 -0.04 0.38 1.71
CA THR A 18 -1.20 -0.54 1.77
C THR A 18 -1.44 -1.25 0.43
N ALA A 19 -1.27 -0.53 -0.69
CA ALA A 19 -1.39 -1.09 -2.03
C ALA A 19 -0.28 -2.11 -2.34
N ALA A 20 0.97 -1.83 -1.92
CA ALA A 20 2.09 -2.74 -2.09
C ALA A 20 1.87 -4.06 -1.35
N VAL A 21 1.42 -4.00 -0.09
CA VAL A 21 1.08 -5.20 0.70
C VAL A 21 -0.08 -5.98 0.05
N ALA A 22 -1.15 -5.30 -0.38
CA ALA A 22 -2.28 -5.95 -1.05
C ALA A 22 -1.87 -6.66 -2.36
N ASN A 23 -0.97 -6.05 -3.13
CA ASN A 23 -0.42 -6.67 -4.35
C ASN A 23 0.45 -7.89 -4.02
N ALA A 24 1.23 -7.85 -2.93
CA ALA A 24 2.03 -8.99 -2.48
C ALA A 24 1.15 -10.18 -2.07
N VAL A 25 0.07 -9.93 -1.34
CA VAL A 25 -0.93 -10.96 -0.98
C VAL A 25 -1.57 -11.56 -2.24
N TYR A 26 -1.96 -10.72 -3.19
CA TYR A 26 -2.49 -11.19 -4.47
C TYR A 26 -1.47 -12.04 -5.25
N HIS A 27 -0.21 -11.62 -5.28
CA HIS A 27 0.86 -12.38 -5.93
C HIS A 27 1.10 -13.74 -5.29
N ALA A 28 1.04 -13.83 -3.96
CA ALA A 28 1.27 -15.09 -3.23
C ALA A 28 0.07 -16.06 -3.26
N THR A 29 -1.16 -15.54 -3.38
CA THR A 29 -2.38 -16.35 -3.14
C THR A 29 -3.36 -16.39 -4.31
N GLY A 30 -3.19 -15.51 -5.30
CA GLY A 30 -4.15 -15.31 -6.39
C GLY A 30 -5.45 -14.61 -5.97
N LYS A 31 -5.69 -14.38 -4.67
CA LYS A 31 -6.91 -13.72 -4.17
C LYS A 31 -6.73 -12.22 -4.08
N ARG A 32 -7.61 -11.47 -4.75
CA ARG A 32 -7.56 -10.00 -4.78
C ARG A 32 -8.48 -9.41 -3.71
N ILE A 33 -7.90 -8.85 -2.67
CA ILE A 33 -8.62 -8.15 -1.61
C ILE A 33 -8.55 -6.64 -1.87
N ARG A 34 -9.71 -5.99 -1.97
CA ARG A 34 -9.83 -4.54 -2.22
C ARG A 34 -10.32 -3.77 -1.00
N GLU A 35 -10.81 -4.49 0.01
CA GLU A 35 -11.36 -3.92 1.23
C GLU A 35 -10.45 -4.24 2.41
N LEU A 36 -9.86 -3.18 2.97
CA LEU A 36 -8.98 -3.26 4.13
C LEU A 36 -9.82 -3.32 5.43
N PRO A 37 -9.29 -3.90 6.52
CA PRO A 37 -7.99 -4.57 6.63
C PRO A 37 -7.97 -5.94 5.93
N ILE A 38 -6.77 -6.40 5.56
CA ILE A 38 -6.55 -7.77 5.05
C ILE A 38 -6.42 -8.70 6.26
N THR A 39 -7.41 -9.54 6.47
CA THR A 39 -7.46 -10.52 7.55
C THR A 39 -7.37 -11.95 6.98
N PRO A 40 -6.92 -12.95 7.76
CA PRO A 40 -6.75 -14.32 7.25
C PRO A 40 -8.01 -14.94 6.64
N ASP A 41 -9.19 -14.67 7.21
CA ASP A 41 -10.49 -15.10 6.70
C ASP A 41 -10.79 -14.62 5.27
N LYS A 42 -10.21 -13.49 4.84
CA LYS A 42 -10.34 -12.99 3.46
C LYS A 42 -9.41 -13.68 2.48
N VAL A 43 -8.43 -14.44 2.97
CA VAL A 43 -7.39 -15.13 2.17
C VAL A 43 -7.63 -16.65 2.11
N ILE A 44 -8.33 -17.23 3.10
CA ILE A 44 -8.64 -18.67 3.17
C ILE A 44 -9.79 -19.04 2.23
#